data_AF-A0A218WB04-F1
#
_entry.id   AF-A0A218WB04-F1
#
_cell.length_a   1.000
_cell.length_b   1.000
_cell.length_c   1.000
_cell.angle_alpha   90.00
_cell.angle_beta   90.00
_cell.angle_gamma   90.00
#
_symmetry.space_group_name_H-M   'P 1'
#
loop_
_entity.id
_entity.type
_entity.pdbx_description
1 polymer ?
#
loop_
_entity_poly.entity_id
_entity_poly.type
_entity_poly.pdbx_seq_one_letter_code
_entity_poly.pdbx_strand_id
1 'polypeptide(L)'
;MEVLRKMGKYTGITYQVAIPMGGSNDLPITKQPPVAAQVLIGTPGTMKKWMSAKKLSAVYIKILVFDEADHMLDEDGFKDFSLKIMKDIEE
;
A
#
# COMPACT_ATOMS: atom_id res chain seq x y z
N MET A 1 11.56 3.08 -6.23
CA MET A 1 12.11 2.18 -5.18
C MET A 1 13.51 2.53 -4.67
N GLU A 2 14.31 3.32 -5.38
CA GLU A 2 15.68 3.64 -4.95
C GLU A 2 15.75 4.37 -3.60
N VAL A 3 14.80 5.27 -3.33
CA VAL A 3 14.75 6.05 -2.07
C VAL A 3 14.57 5.14 -0.85
N LEU A 4 13.56 4.27 -0.84
CA LEU A 4 13.35 3.34 0.27
C LEU A 4 14.53 2.36 0.44
N ARG A 5 15.15 1.94 -0.65
CA ARG A 5 16.35 1.07 -0.58
C ARG A 5 17.52 1.79 0.08
N LYS A 6 17.73 3.09 -0.23
CA LYS A 6 18.75 3.93 0.42
C LYS A 6 18.43 4.16 1.89
N MET A 7 17.17 4.44 2.23
CA MET A 7 16.73 4.62 3.63
C MET A 7 16.92 3.33 4.42
N GLY A 8 16.38 2.21 3.93
CA GLY A 8 16.44 0.90 4.59
C GLY A 8 17.87 0.43 4.87
N LYS A 9 18.85 0.80 4.02
CA LYS A 9 20.28 0.52 4.26
C LYS A 9 20.78 1.11 5.59
N TYR A 10 20.30 2.28 6.00
CA TYR A 10 20.80 3.00 7.18
C TYR A 10 19.82 2.98 8.36
N THR A 11 18.54 2.67 8.13
CA THR A 11 17.50 2.66 9.18
C THR A 11 17.05 1.26 9.58
N GLY A 12 17.35 0.23 8.78
CA GLY A 12 16.82 -1.13 8.97
C GLY A 12 15.32 -1.27 8.69
N ILE A 13 14.68 -0.25 8.11
CA ILE A 13 13.25 -0.27 7.78
C ILE A 13 12.97 -1.31 6.70
N THR A 14 12.01 -2.18 6.98
CA THR A 14 11.48 -3.13 5.99
C THR A 14 10.41 -2.47 5.14
N TYR A 15 10.41 -2.75 3.84
CA TYR A 15 9.39 -2.26 2.93
C TYR A 15 8.89 -3.34 1.97
N GLN A 16 7.68 -3.16 1.48
CA GLN A 16 7.06 -3.99 0.45
C GLN A 16 6.40 -3.12 -0.60
N VAL A 17 6.38 -3.62 -1.84
CA VAL A 17 5.74 -2.96 -2.99
C VAL A 17 4.53 -3.77 -3.41
N ALA A 18 3.38 -3.12 -3.45
CA ALA A 18 2.10 -3.62 -3.94
C ALA A 18 1.71 -2.89 -5.22
N ILE A 19 2.60 -2.93 -6.22
CA ILE A 19 2.36 -2.40 -7.57
C ILE A 19 2.49 -3.60 -8.51
N PRO A 20 1.46 -3.93 -9.31
CA PRO A 20 1.56 -4.98 -10.31
C PRO A 20 2.65 -4.60 -11.31
N MET A 21 3.72 -5.39 -11.39
CA MET A 21 4.80 -5.14 -12.35
C MET A 21 4.53 -5.83 -13.69
N GLY A 22 3.40 -6.55 -13.81
CA GLY A 22 2.97 -7.18 -15.06
C GLY A 22 3.84 -8.37 -15.47
N GLY A 23 4.68 -8.86 -14.55
CA GLY A 23 5.56 -10.00 -14.76
C GLY A 23 4.96 -11.30 -14.24
N SER A 24 5.40 -12.43 -14.80
CA SER A 24 5.02 -13.80 -14.38
C SER A 24 5.35 -14.16 -12.93
N ASN A 25 6.08 -13.28 -12.22
CA ASN A 25 6.44 -13.44 -10.81
C ASN A 25 5.46 -12.75 -9.84
N ASP A 26 4.44 -12.04 -10.33
CA ASP A 26 3.42 -11.46 -9.45
C ASP A 26 2.58 -12.60 -8.83
N LEU A 27 2.74 -12.80 -7.52
CA LEU A 27 1.96 -13.82 -6.80
C LEU A 27 0.47 -13.45 -6.83
N PRO A 28 -0.43 -14.41 -7.12
CA PRO A 28 -1.85 -14.20 -6.95
C PRO A 28 -2.15 -13.75 -5.51
N ILE A 29 -3.05 -12.78 -5.34
CA ILE A 29 -3.43 -12.23 -4.01
C ILE A 29 -3.82 -13.33 -3.01
N THR A 30 -4.43 -14.41 -3.47
CA THR A 30 -4.79 -15.57 -2.65
C THR A 30 -3.57 -16.23 -1.99
N LYS A 31 -2.45 -16.29 -2.71
CA LYS A 31 -1.17 -16.84 -2.26
C LYS A 31 -0.25 -15.81 -1.61
N GLN A 32 -0.61 -14.52 -1.64
CA GLN A 32 0.15 -13.47 -0.98
C GLN A 32 0.14 -13.71 0.55
N PRO A 33 1.29 -13.72 1.23
CA PRO A 33 1.32 -13.73 2.68
C PRO A 33 0.76 -12.42 3.26
N PRO A 34 0.32 -12.41 4.53
CA PRO A 34 0.00 -11.16 5.22
C PRO A 34 1.19 -10.19 5.19
N VAL A 35 0.89 -8.89 5.09
CA VAL A 35 1.92 -7.85 5.05
C VAL A 35 2.61 -7.78 6.41
N ALA A 36 3.92 -8.03 6.41
CA ALA A 36 4.78 -7.93 7.60
C ALA A 36 5.79 -6.77 7.52
N ALA A 37 5.87 -6.07 6.39
CA ALA A 37 6.77 -4.95 6.20
C ALA A 37 6.24 -3.68 6.90
N GLN A 38 7.15 -2.83 7.38
CA GLN A 38 6.80 -1.58 8.07
C GLN A 38 6.29 -0.50 7.12
N VAL A 39 6.79 -0.47 5.89
CA VAL A 39 6.36 0.48 4.85
C VAL A 39 5.78 -0.29 3.67
N LEU A 40 4.56 0.04 3.30
CA LEU A 40 3.91 -0.49 2.09
C LEU A 40 3.74 0.63 1.08
N ILE A 41 4.28 0.46 -0.13
CA ILE A 41 4.03 1.36 -1.26
C ILE A 41 3.16 0.61 -2.26
N GLY A 42 2.07 1.20 -2.71
CA GLY A 42 1.21 0.56 -3.69
C GLY A 42 0.28 1.52 -4.39
N THR A 43 -0.41 1.01 -5.40
CA THR A 43 -1.55 1.71 -5.99
C THR A 43 -2.82 1.42 -5.18
N PRO A 44 -3.77 2.37 -5.10
CA PRO A 44 -5.05 2.22 -4.40
C PRO A 44 -5.79 0.93 -4.76
N GLY A 45 -5.87 0.64 -6.07
CA GLY A 45 -6.55 -0.55 -6.56
C GLY A 45 -5.95 -1.84 -6.01
N THR A 46 -4.63 -1.89 -5.84
CA THR A 46 -3.94 -3.07 -5.29
C THR A 46 -4.12 -3.13 -3.78
N MET A 47 -3.96 -2.01 -3.08
CA MET A 47 -4.15 -1.94 -1.63
C MET A 47 -5.58 -2.31 -1.23
N LYS A 48 -6.59 -1.82 -1.96
CA LYS A 48 -8.00 -2.18 -1.77
C LYS A 48 -8.22 -3.70 -1.87
N LYS A 49 -7.65 -4.35 -2.89
CA LYS A 49 -7.73 -5.80 -3.05
C LYS A 49 -7.04 -6.54 -1.89
N TRP A 50 -5.90 -6.05 -1.41
CA TRP A 50 -5.17 -6.66 -0.29
C TRP A 50 -5.92 -6.50 1.04
N MET A 51 -6.57 -5.35 1.27
CA MET A 51 -7.44 -5.15 2.43
C MET A 51 -8.66 -6.07 2.37
N SER A 52 -9.35 -6.13 1.21
CA SER A 52 -10.49 -7.05 1.02
C SER A 52 -10.11 -8.52 1.19
N ALA A 53 -8.91 -8.91 0.78
CA ALA A 53 -8.37 -10.27 0.97
C ALA A 53 -7.76 -10.52 2.36
N LYS A 54 -7.87 -9.57 3.30
CA LYS A 54 -7.31 -9.62 4.66
C LYS A 54 -5.80 -9.86 4.70
N LYS A 55 -5.08 -9.40 3.68
CA LYS A 55 -3.60 -9.43 3.60
C LYS A 55 -2.99 -8.17 4.20
N LEU A 56 -3.70 -7.05 4.09
CA LEU A 56 -3.34 -5.76 4.69
C LEU A 56 -4.39 -5.39 5.75
N SER A 57 -3.94 -5.06 6.96
CA SER A 57 -4.79 -4.55 8.04
C SER A 57 -4.55 -3.05 8.22
N ALA A 58 -5.63 -2.28 8.38
CA ALA A 58 -5.54 -0.84 8.67
C ALA A 58 -5.28 -0.53 10.15
N VAL A 59 -5.58 -1.47 11.05
CA VAL A 59 -5.53 -1.31 12.53
C VAL A 59 -4.17 -0.85 13.05
N TYR A 60 -3.08 -1.14 12.33
CA TYR A 60 -1.71 -0.80 12.75
C TYR A 60 -1.08 0.33 11.94
N ILE A 61 -1.82 0.94 11.01
CA ILE A 61 -1.31 2.05 10.20
C ILE A 61 -1.31 3.31 11.06
N LYS A 62 -0.13 3.92 11.20
CA LYS A 62 0.05 5.17 11.94
C LYS A 62 0.22 6.40 11.04
N ILE A 63 0.70 6.16 9.81
CA ILE A 63 1.04 7.20 8.85
C ILE A 63 0.54 6.73 7.49
N LEU A 64 -0.29 7.55 6.87
CA LEU A 64 -0.76 7.39 5.50
C LEU A 64 -0.25 8.58 4.68
N VAL A 65 0.40 8.31 3.55
CA VAL A 65 0.96 9.33 2.67
C VAL A 65 0.36 9.16 1.29
N PHE A 66 -0.08 10.27 0.70
CA PHE A 66 -0.50 10.37 -0.69
C PHE A 66 0.58 11.13 -1.46
N ASP A 67 1.15 10.48 -2.45
CA ASP A 67 2.11 11.09 -3.37
C ASP A 67 1.34 11.65 -4.57
N GLU A 68 1.64 12.86 -5.02
CA GLU A 68 0.86 13.55 -6.09
C GLU A 68 -0.65 13.61 -5.78
N ALA A 69 -1.01 14.10 -4.58
CA ALA A 69 -2.37 14.02 -4.05
C ALA A 69 -3.42 14.76 -4.90
N ASP A 70 -3.03 15.80 -5.62
CA ASP A 70 -3.87 16.52 -6.57
C ASP A 70 -4.26 15.64 -7.76
N HIS A 71 -3.27 15.01 -8.41
CA HIS A 71 -3.50 14.04 -9.48
C HIS A 71 -4.33 12.86 -9.00
N MET A 72 -4.05 12.38 -7.79
CA MET A 72 -4.81 11.30 -7.19
C MET A 72 -6.27 11.68 -6.93
N LEU A 73 -6.60 12.93 -6.61
CA LEU A 73 -7.98 13.34 -6.35
C LEU A 73 -8.80 13.56 -7.63
N ASP A 74 -8.14 13.79 -8.76
CA ASP A 74 -8.76 13.95 -10.09
C ASP A 74 -9.10 12.60 -10.75
N GLU A 75 -8.48 11.49 -10.33
CA GLU A 75 -8.82 10.15 -10.82
C GLU A 75 -10.07 9.58 -10.12
N ASP A 76 -11.10 9.26 -10.93
CA ASP A 76 -12.35 8.65 -10.46
C ASP A 76 -12.10 7.36 -9.64
N GLY A 77 -12.64 7.33 -8.42
CA GLY A 77 -12.56 6.19 -7.49
C GLY A 77 -11.40 6.22 -6.50
N PHE A 78 -10.43 7.13 -6.67
CA PHE A 78 -9.34 7.31 -5.69
C PHE A 78 -9.83 7.98 -4.42
N LYS A 79 -10.63 9.04 -4.55
CA LYS A 79 -11.20 9.79 -3.43
C LYS A 79 -11.96 8.88 -2.46
N ASP A 80 -12.78 7.97 -3.00
CA ASP A 80 -13.55 7.00 -2.21
C ASP A 80 -12.64 6.01 -1.48
N PHE A 81 -11.57 5.55 -2.13
CA PHE A 81 -10.59 4.69 -1.48
C PHE A 81 -9.88 5.41 -0.33
N SER A 82 -9.45 6.66 -0.56
CA SER A 82 -8.74 7.49 0.42
C SER A 82 -9.59 7.79 1.65
N LEU A 83 -10.85 8.18 1.46
CA LEU A 83 -11.78 8.40 2.57
C LEU A 83 -12.05 7.11 3.35
N LYS A 84 -12.17 5.98 2.65
CA LYS A 84 -12.38 4.68 3.30
C LYS A 84 -11.18 4.27 4.16
N ILE A 85 -9.95 4.35 3.63
CA ILE A 85 -8.77 3.94 4.40
C ILE A 85 -8.51 4.90 5.57
N MET A 86 -8.75 6.20 5.42
CA MET A 86 -8.66 7.14 6.55
C MET A 86 -9.62 6.74 7.67
N LYS A 87 -10.87 6.42 7.32
CA LYS A 87 -11.86 5.94 8.28
C LYS A 87 -11.45 4.61 8.93
N ASP A 88 -10.98 3.65 8.14
CA ASP A 88 -10.51 2.35 8.64
C ASP A 88 -9.28 2.47 9.58
N ILE A 89 -8.57 3.60 9.57
CA ILE A 89 -7.42 3.89 10.46
C ILE A 89 -7.85 4.62 11.75
N GLU A 90 -8.90 5.43 11.67
CA GLU A 90 -9.43 6.18 12.83
C GLU A 90 -10.28 5.33 13.77
N GLU A 91 -10.86 4.23 13.28
CA GLU A 91 -11.64 3.24 14.06
C GLU A 91 -10.77 2.26 14.87
#